data_AF-A0A6P0M9K7-F1
#
_entry.id   AF-A0A6P0M9K7-F1
#
_cell.length_a   1.000
_cell.length_b   1.000
_cell.length_c   1.000
_cell.angle_alpha   90.00
_cell.angle_beta   90.00
_cell.angle_gamma   90.00
#
_symmetry.space_group_name_H-M   'P 1'
#
loop_
_entity.id
_entity.type
_entity.pdbx_description
1 polymer ?
#
loop_
_entity_poly.entity_id
_entity_poly.type
_entity_poly.pdbx_seq_one_letter_code
_entity_poly.pdbx_strand_id
1 'polypeptide(L)'
;MFPGSGLVEQVISLNQESPSFQGGECQDANALATSTNHTRRNVQGVAVGDLNHDGFSDIVSVSNFDSPEPIPLQPYPFAYGSPFDETALFVPTFVPTENPGEFVWSGLELPDGTLSVEINSADNGNGWVEVQGIGTVGLTPDGHVNRDGIGAVFFFTPDNGQTVMQPILGGSSYASQDSLAANFGLGSSLQGTLEVLWPGGVRN
;
A
#
# COMPACT_ATOMS: atom_id res chain seq x y z
N MET A 1 -25.40 -39.99 -20.61
CA MET A 1 -24.87 -39.39 -21.85
C MET A 1 -24.87 -37.89 -21.63
N PHE A 2 -23.71 -37.31 -21.35
CA PHE A 2 -23.57 -35.90 -20.95
C PHE A 2 -23.51 -35.00 -22.18
N PRO A 3 -24.16 -33.83 -22.14
CA PRO A 3 -23.56 -32.62 -22.68
C PRO A 3 -23.63 -31.48 -21.66
N GLY A 4 -22.61 -30.61 -21.64
CA GLY A 4 -22.66 -29.36 -20.87
C GLY A 4 -21.30 -28.86 -20.43
N SER A 5 -20.59 -28.15 -21.33
CA SER A 5 -19.47 -27.28 -20.99
C SER A 5 -19.99 -26.05 -20.24
N GLY A 6 -19.68 -25.93 -18.95
CA GLY A 6 -19.94 -24.75 -18.15
C GLY A 6 -18.73 -23.82 -18.14
N LEU A 7 -18.82 -22.71 -18.85
CA LEU A 7 -18.03 -21.51 -18.58
C LEU A 7 -18.74 -20.77 -17.43
N VAL A 8 -18.03 -20.53 -16.32
CA VAL A 8 -18.54 -19.69 -15.23
C VAL A 8 -18.08 -18.26 -15.53
N GLU A 9 -19.01 -17.48 -16.07
CA GLU A 9 -18.91 -16.04 -16.23
C GLU A 9 -19.45 -15.40 -14.94
N GLN A 10 -18.59 -14.82 -14.11
CA GLN A 10 -19.03 -14.09 -12.93
C GLN A 10 -19.22 -12.61 -13.29
N VAL A 11 -20.39 -12.30 -13.84
CA VAL A 11 -20.90 -10.92 -13.94
C VAL A 11 -21.48 -10.54 -12.58
N ILE A 12 -20.85 -9.60 -11.87
CA ILE A 12 -21.46 -8.94 -10.72
C ILE A 12 -21.83 -7.52 -11.15
N SER A 13 -23.09 -7.33 -11.54
CA SER A 13 -23.75 -6.02 -11.51
C SER A 13 -24.41 -5.85 -10.13
N LEU A 14 -24.07 -4.81 -9.39
CA LEU A 14 -24.84 -4.41 -8.20
C LEU A 14 -25.29 -2.96 -8.34
N ASN A 15 -26.61 -2.81 -8.42
CA ASN A 15 -27.33 -1.54 -8.38
C ASN A 15 -27.11 -0.84 -7.03
N GLN A 16 -27.07 0.49 -7.09
CA GLN A 16 -26.98 1.44 -5.99
C GLN A 16 -28.03 1.20 -4.89
N GLU A 17 -27.60 1.29 -3.63
CA GLU A 17 -28.15 2.19 -2.58
C GLU A 17 -27.42 1.96 -1.24
N SER A 18 -26.67 2.98 -0.77
CA SER A 18 -26.12 3.25 0.60
C SER A 18 -24.64 3.71 0.54
N PRO A 19 -24.23 4.81 1.23
CA PRO A 19 -22.86 5.31 1.17
C PRO A 19 -21.98 4.50 2.12
N SER A 20 -21.54 3.34 1.66
CA SER A 20 -20.37 2.65 2.22
C SER A 20 -19.18 2.99 1.34
N PHE A 21 -18.06 3.36 1.97
CA PHE A 21 -16.81 3.68 1.32
C PHE A 21 -16.35 2.46 0.50
N GLN A 22 -16.70 2.43 -0.79
CA GLN A 22 -16.12 1.49 -1.73
C GLN A 22 -14.78 2.07 -2.14
N GLY A 23 -13.71 1.32 -1.91
CA GLY A 23 -12.37 1.67 -2.36
C GLY A 23 -12.34 1.77 -3.87
N GLY A 24 -12.64 2.96 -4.39
CA GLY A 24 -12.18 3.42 -5.68
C GLY A 24 -10.82 4.07 -5.45
N GLU A 25 -9.80 3.61 -6.15
CA GLU A 25 -8.54 4.33 -6.23
C GLU A 25 -8.81 5.64 -7.00
N CYS A 26 -8.76 6.76 -6.29
CA CYS A 26 -8.93 8.09 -6.85
C CYS A 26 -7.56 8.67 -7.17
N GLN A 27 -7.23 8.85 -8.44
CA GLN A 27 -6.07 9.66 -8.83
C GLN A 27 -6.50 11.12 -8.98
N ASP A 28 -5.95 12.01 -8.15
CA ASP A 28 -6.15 13.46 -8.28
C ASP A 28 -4.93 14.09 -8.96
N ALA A 29 -5.08 14.42 -10.25
CA ALA A 29 -4.02 15.04 -11.03
C ALA A 29 -3.57 16.42 -10.47
N ASN A 30 -4.45 17.15 -9.77
CA ASN A 30 -4.10 18.42 -9.17
C ASN A 30 -3.24 18.23 -7.92
N ALA A 31 -3.54 17.22 -7.10
CA ALA A 31 -2.74 16.87 -5.94
C ALA A 31 -1.32 16.43 -6.32
N LEU A 32 -1.13 15.89 -7.53
CA LEU A 32 0.15 15.41 -8.05
C LEU A 32 0.91 16.45 -8.88
N ALA A 33 0.31 17.59 -9.23
CA ALA A 33 0.88 18.55 -10.18
C ALA A 33 2.21 19.17 -9.70
N THR A 34 2.42 19.25 -8.39
CA THR A 34 3.64 19.80 -7.78
C THR A 34 4.48 18.75 -7.06
N SER A 35 4.11 17.47 -7.11
CA SER A 35 4.87 16.39 -6.49
C SER A 35 5.93 15.84 -7.44
N THR A 36 6.88 15.11 -6.88
CA THR A 36 7.84 14.34 -7.68
C THR A 36 7.09 13.25 -8.45
N ASN A 37 7.32 13.20 -9.77
CA ASN A 37 6.71 12.18 -10.61
C ASN A 37 7.46 10.85 -10.46
N HIS A 38 6.78 9.83 -9.93
CA HIS A 38 7.33 8.48 -9.77
C HIS A 38 6.78 7.45 -10.77
N THR A 39 6.04 7.87 -11.79
CA THR A 39 5.37 6.97 -12.77
C THR A 39 6.33 6.16 -13.65
N ARG A 40 7.59 6.57 -13.72
CA ARG A 40 8.65 5.91 -14.51
C ARG A 40 9.45 4.87 -13.71
N ARG A 41 8.99 4.50 -12.51
CA ARG A 41 9.62 3.48 -11.66
C ARG A 41 8.76 2.22 -11.65
N ASN A 42 9.35 1.05 -11.88
CA ASN A 42 8.66 -0.23 -11.66
C ASN A 42 8.82 -0.62 -10.19
N VAL A 43 7.96 -0.05 -9.34
CA VAL A 43 8.03 -0.25 -7.89
C VAL A 43 7.65 -1.70 -7.55
N GLN A 44 8.52 -2.39 -6.81
CA GLN A 44 8.32 -3.76 -6.38
C GLN A 44 7.95 -3.90 -4.90
N GLY A 45 8.41 -2.97 -4.07
CA GLY A 45 8.23 -3.02 -2.62
C GLY A 45 8.03 -1.63 -2.05
N VAL A 46 7.28 -1.58 -0.96
CA VAL A 46 6.99 -0.37 -0.19
C VAL A 46 7.15 -0.64 1.31
N ALA A 47 7.53 0.37 2.07
CA ALA A 47 7.54 0.35 3.52
C ALA A 47 6.88 1.63 4.03
N VAL A 48 6.00 1.52 5.01
CA VAL A 48 5.34 2.66 5.65
C VAL A 48 5.75 2.77 7.11
N GLY A 49 6.08 3.98 7.56
CA GLY A 49 6.44 4.26 8.94
C GLY A 49 6.73 5.74 9.15
N ASP A 50 6.78 6.22 10.38
CA ASP A 50 7.16 7.59 10.68
C ASP A 50 8.69 7.66 10.84
N LEU A 51 9.39 8.15 9.81
CA LEU A 51 10.86 8.17 9.77
C LEU A 51 11.45 9.41 10.44
N ASN A 52 10.70 10.49 10.52
CA ASN A 52 11.16 11.78 11.06
C ASN A 52 10.58 12.09 12.45
N HIS A 53 9.71 11.21 12.97
CA HIS A 53 9.04 11.28 14.26
C HIS A 53 8.17 12.54 14.38
N ASP A 54 7.36 12.84 13.37
CA ASP A 54 6.42 13.96 13.35
C ASP A 54 4.95 13.57 13.54
N GLY A 55 4.66 12.26 13.64
CA GLY A 55 3.32 11.71 13.84
C GLY A 55 2.56 11.42 12.56
N PHE A 56 3.17 11.64 11.39
CA PHE A 56 2.61 11.32 10.10
C PHE A 56 3.37 10.13 9.50
N SER A 57 2.66 9.31 8.73
CA SER A 57 3.29 8.15 8.09
C SER A 57 4.02 8.58 6.82
N ASP A 58 5.31 8.27 6.76
CA ASP A 58 6.15 8.38 5.58
C ASP A 58 6.12 7.08 4.76
N ILE A 59 6.57 7.19 3.52
CA ILE A 59 6.62 6.07 2.58
C ILE A 59 8.06 5.93 2.06
N VAL A 60 8.52 4.69 1.97
CA VAL A 60 9.74 4.32 1.25
C VAL A 60 9.35 3.34 0.17
N SER A 61 9.79 3.58 -1.07
CA SER A 61 9.50 2.70 -2.20
C SER A 61 10.77 2.29 -2.93
N VAL A 62 10.84 1.02 -3.33
CA VAL A 62 11.97 0.46 -4.10
C VAL A 62 11.50 -0.09 -5.43
N SER A 63 12.18 0.27 -6.50
CA SER A 63 11.96 -0.29 -7.84
C SER A 63 13.00 -1.36 -8.18
N ASN A 64 12.63 -2.27 -9.07
CA ASN A 64 13.60 -3.20 -9.68
C ASN A 64 14.34 -2.57 -10.86
N PHE A 65 13.67 -1.72 -11.63
CA PHE A 65 14.20 -0.96 -12.76
C PHE A 65 13.41 0.34 -12.94
N ASP A 66 14.06 1.30 -13.58
CA ASP A 66 13.46 2.58 -13.93
C ASP A 66 13.43 2.76 -15.46
N SER A 67 12.47 3.54 -15.97
CA SER A 67 12.32 3.86 -17.39
C SER A 67 12.57 5.35 -17.61
N PRO A 68 13.83 5.79 -17.75
CA PRO A 68 14.18 7.20 -17.83
C PRO A 68 13.56 7.88 -19.06
N GLU A 69 13.43 9.21 -19.03
CA GLU A 69 12.72 10.01 -20.03
C GLU A 69 13.08 9.72 -21.51
N PRO A 70 14.35 9.43 -21.88
CA PRO A 70 14.69 9.07 -23.26
C PRO A 70 13.99 7.81 -23.78
N ILE A 71 13.48 6.94 -22.90
CA ILE A 71 12.73 5.74 -23.26
C ILE A 71 11.25 6.11 -23.39
N PRO A 72 10.67 6.00 -24.61
CA PRO A 72 9.30 6.40 -24.85
C PRO A 72 8.34 5.43 -24.17
N LEU A 73 7.36 6.00 -23.46
CA LEU A 73 6.20 5.27 -22.97
C LEU A 73 5.11 5.28 -24.05
N GLN A 74 4.47 4.14 -24.26
CA GLN A 74 3.36 4.00 -25.19
C GLN A 74 2.06 3.74 -24.43
N PRO A 75 0.93 4.35 -24.84
CA PRO A 75 -0.38 4.00 -24.31
C PRO A 75 -0.68 2.52 -24.49
N TYR A 76 -1.24 1.89 -23.48
CA TYR A 76 -1.67 0.50 -23.59
C TYR A 76 -2.77 0.39 -24.68
N PRO A 77 -2.66 -0.56 -25.62
CA PRO A 77 -3.47 -0.56 -26.83
C PRO A 77 -4.93 -0.98 -26.62
N PHE A 78 -5.28 -1.43 -25.41
CA PHE A 78 -6.63 -1.90 -25.07
C PHE A 78 -7.18 -1.09 -23.89
N ALA A 79 -8.40 -0.61 -24.03
CA ALA A 79 -9.16 -0.02 -22.93
C ALA A 79 -10.09 -1.08 -22.34
N TYR A 80 -10.17 -1.14 -21.01
CA TYR A 80 -11.04 -2.07 -20.28
C TYR A 80 -12.24 -1.38 -19.63
N GLY A 81 -12.48 -0.10 -19.91
CA GLY A 81 -13.46 0.73 -19.20
C GLY A 81 -13.00 1.05 -17.78
N SER A 82 -11.69 0.98 -17.53
CA SER A 82 -11.06 1.18 -16.24
C SER A 82 -10.69 2.66 -16.06
N PRO A 83 -10.74 3.21 -14.83
CA PRO A 83 -10.21 4.55 -14.55
C PRO A 83 -8.72 4.70 -14.89
N PHE A 84 -7.98 3.59 -15.07
CA PHE A 84 -6.56 3.59 -15.44
C PHE A 84 -6.31 3.60 -16.95
N ASP A 85 -7.32 3.43 -17.80
CA ASP A 85 -7.10 3.30 -19.25
C ASP A 85 -6.38 4.52 -19.84
N GLU A 86 -6.68 5.73 -19.34
CA GLU A 86 -6.06 6.98 -19.81
C GLU A 86 -4.59 7.13 -19.41
N THR A 87 -4.17 6.46 -18.33
CA THR A 87 -2.81 6.57 -17.76
C THR A 87 -2.01 5.26 -17.86
N ALA A 88 -2.60 4.21 -18.45
CA ALA A 88 -1.95 2.94 -18.71
C ALA A 88 -0.88 3.10 -19.79
N LEU A 89 0.38 3.08 -19.36
CA LEU A 89 1.56 3.25 -20.21
C LEU A 89 2.47 2.03 -20.07
N PHE A 90 3.16 1.66 -21.15
CA PHE A 90 4.15 0.58 -21.14
C PHE A 90 5.40 0.94 -21.95
N VAL A 91 6.51 0.26 -21.65
CA VAL A 91 7.74 0.30 -22.46
C VAL A 91 7.71 -0.87 -23.45
N PRO A 92 7.83 -0.64 -24.77
CA PRO A 92 7.83 -1.70 -25.77
C PRO A 92 9.20 -2.41 -25.81
N THR A 93 9.45 -3.27 -24.81
CA THR A 93 10.64 -4.12 -24.73
C THR A 93 10.68 -5.18 -25.83
N PHE A 94 9.52 -5.54 -26.37
CA PHE A 94 9.36 -6.38 -27.56
C PHE A 94 8.56 -5.62 -28.61
N VAL A 95 9.04 -5.64 -29.85
CA VAL A 95 8.37 -5.00 -30.99
C VAL A 95 7.89 -6.07 -31.98
N PRO A 96 6.68 -5.91 -32.55
CA PRO A 96 6.18 -6.84 -33.55
C PRO A 96 7.02 -6.76 -34.82
N THR A 97 7.16 -7.88 -35.52
CA THR A 97 7.76 -7.94 -36.85
C THR A 97 6.70 -7.84 -37.94
N GLU A 98 7.11 -7.93 -39.21
CA GLU A 98 6.19 -8.05 -40.35
C GLU A 98 5.35 -9.34 -40.30
N ASN A 99 5.84 -10.38 -39.60
CA ASN A 99 5.11 -11.63 -39.41
C ASN A 99 4.14 -11.51 -38.22
N PRO A 100 2.83 -11.75 -38.42
CA PRO A 100 1.86 -11.67 -37.34
C PRO A 100 2.18 -12.60 -36.17
N GLY A 101 2.18 -12.06 -34.95
CA GLY A 101 2.44 -12.81 -33.71
C GLY A 101 3.92 -13.04 -33.41
N GLU A 102 4.83 -12.62 -34.28
CA GLU A 102 6.27 -12.66 -34.03
C GLU A 102 6.75 -11.33 -33.46
N PHE A 103 7.52 -11.42 -32.37
CA PHE A 103 8.09 -10.28 -31.66
C PHE A 103 9.59 -10.45 -31.52
N VAL A 104 10.32 -9.35 -31.67
CA VAL A 104 11.76 -9.30 -31.45
C VAL A 104 12.09 -8.35 -30.30
N TRP A 105 13.15 -8.69 -29.57
CA TRP A 105 13.70 -7.84 -28.53
C TRP A 105 14.10 -6.48 -29.12
N SER A 106 13.68 -5.39 -28.49
CA SER A 106 13.92 -4.03 -29.00
C SER A 106 15.35 -3.53 -28.76
N GLY A 107 16.16 -4.24 -27.97
CA GLY A 107 17.51 -3.81 -27.58
C GLY A 107 17.52 -2.83 -26.39
N LEU A 108 16.36 -2.53 -25.80
CA LEU A 108 16.24 -1.57 -24.71
C LEU A 108 16.75 -2.13 -23.38
N GLU A 109 17.85 -1.60 -22.89
CA GLU A 109 18.33 -1.87 -21.54
C GLU A 109 17.77 -0.83 -20.55
N LEU A 110 17.11 -1.31 -19.51
CA LEU A 110 16.58 -0.47 -18.44
C LEU A 110 17.60 -0.43 -17.29
N PRO A 111 17.91 0.76 -16.74
CA PRO A 111 18.76 0.86 -15.57
C PRO A 111 18.16 0.15 -14.35
N ASP A 112 19.04 -0.29 -13.44
CA ASP A 112 18.65 -0.78 -12.12
C ASP A 112 17.75 0.22 -11.40
N GLY A 113 16.82 -0.31 -10.62
CA GLY A 113 15.86 0.50 -9.88
C GLY A 113 16.48 1.32 -8.77
N THR A 114 15.68 2.23 -8.24
CA THR A 114 16.06 3.21 -7.24
C THR A 114 15.27 3.01 -5.96
N LEU A 115 15.77 3.62 -4.88
CA LEU A 115 15.01 3.84 -3.64
C LEU A 115 14.52 5.29 -3.63
N SER A 116 13.26 5.49 -3.24
CA SER A 116 12.66 6.81 -3.02
C SER A 116 12.08 6.86 -1.61
N VAL A 117 12.13 8.05 -1.01
CA VAL A 117 11.58 8.34 0.31
C VAL A 117 10.66 9.54 0.17
N GLU A 118 9.40 9.34 0.51
CA GLU A 118 8.37 10.35 0.51
C GLU A 118 8.04 10.72 1.96
N ILE A 119 8.54 11.87 2.41
CA ILE A 119 8.26 12.40 3.74
C ILE A 119 6.92 13.12 3.72
N ASN A 120 5.99 12.66 4.54
CA ASN A 120 4.70 13.28 4.73
C ASN A 120 4.74 14.09 6.03
N SER A 121 4.87 15.40 5.92
CA SER A 121 4.86 16.28 7.10
C SER A 121 3.72 17.28 7.03
N ALA A 122 3.07 17.52 8.16
CA ALA A 122 2.12 18.61 8.30
C ALA A 122 2.30 19.36 9.63
N ASP A 123 2.04 20.67 9.62
CA ASP A 123 2.02 21.50 10.82
C ASP A 123 0.57 21.87 11.16
N ASN A 124 -0.16 20.91 11.71
CA ASN A 124 -1.55 21.09 12.12
C ASN A 124 -1.70 21.39 13.62
N GLY A 125 -0.60 21.40 14.39
CA GLY A 125 -0.58 21.61 15.83
C GLY A 125 -1.23 20.51 16.68
N ASN A 126 -1.60 19.38 16.09
CA ASN A 126 -2.23 18.27 16.79
C ASN A 126 -1.19 17.32 17.40
N GLY A 127 -1.59 16.60 18.45
CA GLY A 127 -0.78 15.56 19.07
C GLY A 127 -0.91 14.21 18.35
N TRP A 128 0.02 13.31 18.66
CA TRP A 128 0.03 11.92 18.21
C TRP A 128 0.67 11.02 19.28
N VAL A 129 0.52 9.72 19.11
CA VAL A 129 1.17 8.69 19.94
C VAL A 129 1.68 7.56 19.05
N GLU A 130 2.91 7.12 19.32
CA GLU A 130 3.47 5.89 18.80
C GLU A 130 3.42 4.80 19.86
N VAL A 131 3.05 3.59 19.44
CA VAL A 131 2.95 2.43 20.31
C VAL A 131 3.70 1.27 19.68
N GLN A 132 4.67 0.72 20.40
CA GLN A 132 5.34 -0.52 20.05
C GLN A 132 4.94 -1.64 21.01
N GLY A 133 4.34 -2.70 20.47
CA GLY A 133 4.02 -3.90 21.23
C GLY A 133 5.25 -4.78 21.46
N ILE A 134 5.35 -5.40 22.64
CA ILE A 134 6.36 -6.40 22.93
C ILE A 134 5.66 -7.71 23.29
N GLY A 135 5.78 -8.71 22.42
CA GLY A 135 5.25 -10.04 22.72
C GLY A 135 6.04 -10.79 23.78
N THR A 136 5.38 -11.75 24.42
CA THR A 136 5.84 -12.37 25.66
C THR A 136 6.72 -13.60 25.48
N VAL A 137 6.89 -14.11 24.25
CA VAL A 137 7.70 -15.32 24.02
C VAL A 137 9.13 -15.13 24.58
N GLY A 138 9.53 -16.06 25.44
CA GLY A 138 10.83 -16.01 26.12
C GLY A 138 10.98 -14.94 27.22
N LEU A 139 9.96 -14.12 27.47
CA LEU A 139 9.92 -13.17 28.60
C LEU A 139 9.22 -13.73 29.82
N THR A 140 8.19 -14.53 29.59
CA THR A 140 7.43 -15.21 30.65
C THR A 140 7.40 -16.72 30.38
N PRO A 141 7.28 -17.57 31.42
CA PRO A 141 7.22 -19.02 31.24
C PRO A 141 6.09 -19.48 30.30
N ASP A 142 4.95 -18.80 30.34
CA ASP A 142 3.75 -19.10 29.55
C ASP A 142 3.59 -18.18 28.32
N GLY A 143 4.65 -17.45 27.96
CA GLY A 143 4.62 -16.47 26.87
C GLY A 143 4.67 -17.14 25.49
N HIS A 144 3.68 -16.86 24.64
CA HIS A 144 3.57 -17.46 23.29
C HIS A 144 3.48 -16.45 22.15
N VAL A 145 3.29 -15.16 22.45
CA VAL A 145 3.22 -14.11 21.42
C VAL A 145 4.63 -13.79 20.93
N ASN A 146 4.82 -13.76 19.61
CA ASN A 146 6.11 -13.42 18.98
C ASN A 146 6.63 -12.06 19.46
N ARG A 147 7.95 -11.90 19.58
CA ARG A 147 8.59 -10.74 20.22
C ARG A 147 8.16 -9.40 19.64
N ASP A 148 7.91 -9.39 18.34
CA ASP A 148 7.54 -8.23 17.53
C ASP A 148 6.04 -7.89 17.61
N GLY A 149 5.24 -8.70 18.32
CA GLY A 149 3.81 -8.48 18.46
C GLY A 149 3.00 -8.64 17.17
N ILE A 150 3.58 -9.23 16.12
CA ILE A 150 2.92 -9.42 14.82
C ILE A 150 1.62 -10.20 14.99
N GLY A 151 0.55 -9.70 14.38
CA GLY A 151 -0.81 -10.24 14.49
C GLY A 151 -1.61 -9.66 15.67
N ALA A 152 -1.01 -8.81 16.51
CA ALA A 152 -1.78 -8.01 17.46
C ALA A 152 -2.61 -6.96 16.72
N VAL A 153 -3.74 -6.58 17.30
CA VAL A 153 -4.60 -5.50 16.81
C VAL A 153 -4.73 -4.45 17.89
N PHE A 154 -4.29 -3.24 17.58
CA PHE A 154 -4.33 -2.11 18.49
C PHE A 154 -5.58 -1.29 18.20
N PHE A 155 -6.30 -0.94 19.26
CA PHE A 155 -7.47 -0.09 19.23
C PHE A 155 -7.16 1.13 20.07
N PHE A 156 -7.04 2.30 19.44
CA PHE A 156 -6.73 3.53 20.12
C PHE A 156 -7.90 4.50 20.08
N THR A 157 -8.30 5.01 21.23
CA THR A 157 -9.36 6.02 21.37
C THR A 157 -8.78 7.26 22.03
N PRO A 158 -8.55 8.36 21.30
CA PRO A 158 -8.26 9.67 21.91
C PRO A 158 -9.43 10.09 22.81
N ASP A 159 -9.16 10.84 23.87
CA ASP A 159 -10.23 11.41 24.70
C ASP A 159 -11.18 12.26 23.83
N ASN A 160 -12.49 12.00 23.90
CA ASN A 160 -13.52 12.62 23.05
C ASN A 160 -13.35 12.39 21.53
N GLY A 161 -12.49 11.45 21.12
CA GLY A 161 -12.26 11.05 19.74
C GLY A 161 -12.99 9.77 19.35
N GLN A 162 -12.71 9.29 18.14
CA GLN A 162 -13.19 7.99 17.66
C GLN A 162 -12.09 6.93 17.80
N THR A 163 -12.48 5.68 18.01
CA THR A 163 -11.55 4.56 18.01
C THR A 163 -10.98 4.33 16.62
N VAL A 164 -9.66 4.26 16.51
CA VAL A 164 -8.95 3.80 15.32
C VAL A 164 -8.33 2.45 15.60
N MET A 165 -8.39 1.56 14.62
CA MET A 165 -7.81 0.22 14.66
C MET A 165 -6.57 0.18 13.79
N GLN A 166 -5.48 -0.41 14.29
CA GLN A 166 -4.30 -0.74 13.49
C GLN A 166 -3.79 -2.16 13.84
N PRO A 167 -3.81 -3.11 12.88
CA PRO A 167 -3.13 -4.38 13.06
C PRO A 167 -1.61 -4.24 12.89
N ILE A 168 -0.84 -4.98 13.68
CA ILE A 168 0.62 -5.04 13.57
C ILE A 168 0.99 -6.15 12.58
N LEU A 169 1.53 -5.75 11.43
CA LEU A 169 1.87 -6.64 10.32
C LEU A 169 3.39 -6.59 10.09
N GLY A 170 4.01 -7.71 9.75
CA GLY A 170 5.42 -7.73 9.33
C GLY A 170 5.64 -7.28 7.88
N GLY A 171 4.56 -7.19 7.10
CA GLY A 171 4.54 -6.83 5.68
C GLY A 171 3.16 -7.18 5.09
N SER A 172 2.53 -6.22 4.43
CA SER A 172 1.15 -6.34 3.91
C SER A 172 1.08 -6.60 2.40
N SER A 173 2.23 -6.59 1.70
CA SER A 173 2.34 -6.84 0.27
C SER A 173 3.68 -7.50 -0.11
N TYR A 174 3.83 -7.87 -1.38
CA TYR A 174 5.05 -8.52 -1.89
C TYR A 174 6.28 -7.62 -1.73
N ALA A 175 7.38 -8.16 -1.19
CA ALA A 175 8.63 -7.45 -0.97
C ALA A 175 8.49 -6.13 -0.17
N SER A 176 7.47 -6.05 0.69
CA SER A 176 7.13 -4.86 1.47
C SER A 176 7.16 -5.17 2.96
N GLN A 177 7.51 -4.17 3.76
CA GLN A 177 7.58 -4.29 5.22
C GLN A 177 7.20 -2.96 5.86
N ASP A 178 6.14 -2.97 6.66
CA ASP A 178 5.69 -1.79 7.38
C ASP A 178 6.37 -1.72 8.76
N SER A 179 6.42 -0.52 9.35
CA SER A 179 6.85 -0.35 10.73
C SER A 179 5.96 -1.17 11.66
N LEU A 180 6.59 -1.80 12.65
CA LEU A 180 5.89 -2.51 13.72
C LEU A 180 5.36 -1.56 14.81
N ALA A 181 5.73 -0.28 14.73
CA ALA A 181 5.20 0.76 15.59
C ALA A 181 3.89 1.30 15.00
N ALA A 182 2.84 1.34 15.81
CA ALA A 182 1.55 1.89 15.42
C ALA A 182 1.47 3.36 15.80
N ASN A 183 1.04 4.19 14.84
CA ASN A 183 0.93 5.63 15.00
C ASN A 183 -0.54 6.04 14.99
N PHE A 184 -0.94 6.77 16.04
CA PHE A 184 -2.30 7.25 16.19
C PHE A 184 -2.34 8.76 16.42
N GLY A 185 -3.25 9.44 15.74
CA GLY A 185 -3.51 10.86 15.98
C GLY A 185 -4.31 11.08 17.27
N LEU A 186 -3.90 12.06 18.08
CA LEU A 186 -4.67 12.54 19.24
C LEU A 186 -5.59 13.71 18.88
N GLY A 187 -5.39 14.36 17.74
CA GLY A 187 -6.06 15.62 17.43
C GLY A 187 -5.67 16.69 18.47
N SER A 188 -6.66 17.37 19.04
CA SER A 188 -6.46 18.36 20.10
C SER A 188 -6.42 17.74 21.51
N SER A 189 -6.61 16.44 21.65
CA SER A 189 -6.56 15.74 22.94
C SER A 189 -5.12 15.52 23.41
N LEU A 190 -4.93 15.41 24.73
CA LEU A 190 -3.60 15.19 25.33
C LEU A 190 -3.31 13.71 25.62
N GLN A 191 -4.34 12.87 25.60
CA GLN A 191 -4.26 11.45 25.97
C GLN A 191 -5.38 10.66 25.29
N GLY A 192 -5.29 9.34 25.39
CA GLY A 192 -6.29 8.40 24.95
C GLY A 192 -6.11 7.04 25.61
N THR A 193 -7.02 6.13 25.31
CA THR A 193 -6.97 4.74 25.78
C THR A 193 -6.51 3.83 24.64
N LEU A 194 -5.51 3.00 24.92
CA LEU A 194 -5.09 1.92 24.05
C LEU A 194 -5.63 0.61 24.60
N GLU A 195 -6.30 -0.15 23.74
CA GLU A 195 -6.66 -1.53 23.97
C GLU A 195 -5.94 -2.42 22.94
N VAL A 196 -5.45 -3.57 23.39
CA VAL A 196 -4.66 -4.48 22.57
C VAL A 196 -5.29 -5.87 22.56
N LEU A 197 -5.64 -6.35 21.36
CA LEU A 197 -5.98 -7.74 21.12
C LEU A 197 -4.74 -8.48 20.63
N TRP A 198 -4.21 -9.38 21.45
CA TRP A 198 -3.03 -10.17 21.12
C TRP A 198 -3.36 -11.43 20.32
N PRO A 199 -2.39 -11.96 19.55
CA PRO A 199 -2.47 -13.30 19.00
C PRO A 199 -2.76 -14.32 20.11
N GLY A 200 -3.78 -15.15 19.92
CA GLY A 200 -4.27 -16.06 20.97
C GLY A 200 -5.49 -15.53 21.75
N GLY A 201 -5.97 -14.32 21.45
CA GLY A 201 -7.27 -13.81 21.90
C GLY A 201 -7.28 -13.09 23.25
N VAL A 202 -6.11 -12.88 23.86
CA VAL A 202 -5.99 -12.06 25.08
C VAL A 202 -6.22 -10.60 24.74
N ARG A 203 -7.03 -9.91 25.55
CA ARG A 203 -7.41 -8.51 25.34
C ARG A 203 -7.11 -7.71 26.60
N ASN A 204 -6.36 -6.62 26.46
CA ASN A 204 -5.91 -5.74 27.55
C ASN A 204 -6.21 -4.28 27.24
#